data_AF-A0A7S2F482-F1
#
_entry.id   AF-A0A7S2F482-F1
#
_cell.length_a   1.000
_cell.length_b   1.000
_cell.length_c   1.000
_cell.angle_alpha   90.00
_cell.angle_beta   90.00
_cell.angle_gamma   90.00
#
_symmetry.space_group_name_H-M   'P 1'
#
loop_
_entity.id
_entity.type
_entity.pdbx_description
1 polymer ?
#
loop_
_entity_poly.entity_id
_entity_poly.type
_entity_poly.pdbx_seq_one_letter_code
_entity_poly.pdbx_strand_id
1 'polypeptide(L)'
;AFSYWLQSGDSSEQLPYRRVPVPIQPGSLAPPDVFCTIRPALTSEECTRIIDLAEARAAQGNGWTTARHYSVPTTDLPLDSIPEALSIFNAAMKRSINAMLLE
;
A
#
# COMPACT_ATOMS: atom_id res chain seq x y z
N ALA A 1 29.67 7.56 -31.45
CA ALA A 1 30.25 8.05 -30.18
C ALA A 1 29.26 9.02 -29.57
N PHE A 2 28.41 8.55 -28.65
CA PHE A 2 27.45 9.39 -27.92
C PHE A 2 27.78 9.24 -26.43
N SER A 3 28.66 10.12 -25.98
CA SER A 3 29.08 10.26 -24.60
C SER A 3 28.84 11.71 -24.23
N TYR A 4 27.75 12.00 -23.51
CA TYR A 4 27.64 13.13 -22.59
C TYR A 4 26.24 13.12 -21.97
N TRP A 5 26.11 12.63 -20.73
CA TRP A 5 25.16 13.10 -19.71
C TRP A 5 25.61 12.51 -18.36
N LEU A 6 26.76 12.99 -17.91
CA LEU A 6 27.20 12.90 -16.52
C LEU A 6 27.48 14.33 -16.10
N GLN A 7 26.46 15.03 -15.60
CA GLN A 7 26.59 16.11 -14.62
C GLN A 7 25.21 16.61 -14.17
N SER A 8 24.92 16.29 -12.91
CA SER A 8 24.38 17.20 -11.89
C SER A 8 23.21 18.10 -12.28
N GLY A 9 22.00 17.61 -12.02
CA GLY A 9 20.86 18.45 -11.67
C GLY A 9 20.53 18.24 -10.19
N ASP A 10 21.02 19.13 -9.34
CA ASP A 10 20.41 19.39 -8.03
C ASP A 10 19.19 20.28 -8.27
N SER A 11 18.02 19.65 -8.20
CA SER A 11 16.72 20.28 -7.92
C SER A 11 15.95 19.22 -7.14
N SER A 12 15.80 19.46 -5.85
CA SER A 12 15.16 18.62 -4.85
C SER A 12 13.67 18.38 -5.12
N GLU A 13 13.30 17.72 -6.21
CA GLU A 13 12.01 17.05 -6.29
C GLU A 13 12.14 15.76 -5.46
N GLN A 14 11.93 15.89 -4.14
CA GLN A 14 11.82 14.71 -3.30
C GLN A 14 10.65 13.87 -3.83
N LEU A 15 10.98 12.69 -4.35
CA LEU A 15 10.00 11.68 -4.74
C LEU A 15 9.00 11.48 -3.59
N PRO A 16 7.71 11.23 -3.86
CA PRO A 16 6.69 11.13 -2.82
C PRO A 16 6.84 9.88 -1.92
N TYR A 17 7.89 9.10 -2.11
CA TYR A 17 8.27 7.91 -1.37
C TYR A 17 9.79 7.86 -1.16
N ARG A 18 10.20 7.00 -0.23
CA ARG A 18 11.59 6.66 0.06
C ARG A 18 11.78 5.16 -0.07
N ARG A 19 12.94 4.73 -0.57
CA ARG A 19 13.35 3.32 -0.49
C ARG A 19 13.67 2.96 0.95
N VAL A 20 13.18 1.82 1.41
CA VAL A 20 13.42 1.27 2.75
C VAL A 20 14.47 0.17 2.63
N PRO A 21 15.61 0.28 3.34
CA PRO A 21 16.58 -0.80 3.37
C PRO A 21 16.00 -1.99 4.12
N VAL A 22 16.01 -3.15 3.49
CA VAL A 22 15.53 -4.42 4.05
C VAL A 22 16.61 -5.50 3.91
N PRO A 23 16.76 -6.39 4.93
CA PRO A 23 17.76 -7.45 4.87
C PRO A 23 17.54 -8.38 3.68
N ILE A 24 18.64 -8.87 3.11
CA ILE A 24 18.61 -9.91 2.07
C ILE A 24 18.04 -11.19 2.70
N GLN A 25 16.97 -11.72 2.10
CA GLN A 25 16.38 -12.97 2.54
C GLN A 25 17.26 -14.16 2.15
N PRO A 26 17.32 -15.24 2.95
CA PRO A 26 18.06 -16.44 2.60
C PRO A 26 17.66 -16.96 1.21
N GLY A 27 18.65 -17.17 0.33
CA GLY A 27 18.43 -17.63 -1.04
C GLY A 27 18.12 -16.53 -2.06
N SER A 28 18.06 -15.25 -1.68
CA SER A 28 17.96 -14.13 -2.62
C SER A 28 19.35 -13.61 -3.04
N LEU A 29 19.49 -13.21 -4.30
CA LEU A 29 20.73 -12.62 -4.86
C LEU A 29 20.85 -11.11 -4.58
N ALA A 30 19.76 -10.46 -4.19
CA ALA A 30 19.69 -9.03 -3.92
C ALA A 30 18.62 -8.72 -2.86
N PRO A 31 18.72 -7.57 -2.15
CA PRO A 31 17.63 -7.12 -1.28
C PRO A 31 16.40 -6.74 -2.12
N PRO A 32 15.18 -6.98 -1.63
CA PRO A 32 13.99 -6.55 -2.34
C PRO A 32 13.88 -5.03 -2.36
N ASP A 33 13.27 -4.50 -3.42
CA ASP A 33 12.91 -3.10 -3.49
C ASP A 33 11.63 -2.85 -2.68
N VAL A 34 11.79 -2.13 -1.56
CA VAL A 34 10.70 -1.73 -0.68
C VAL A 34 10.67 -0.22 -0.62
N PHE A 35 9.47 0.35 -0.75
CA PHE A 35 9.26 1.79 -0.72
C PHE A 35 8.17 2.15 0.29
N CYS A 36 8.35 3.29 0.96
CA CYS A 36 7.34 3.89 1.84
C CYS A 36 7.03 5.30 1.37
N THR A 37 5.75 5.67 1.32
CA THR A 37 5.37 7.06 1.09
C THR A 37 5.92 7.97 2.19
N ILE A 38 6.27 9.21 1.84
CA ILE A 38 6.69 10.23 2.81
C ILE A 38 5.46 10.83 3.52
N ARG A 39 4.32 10.85 2.84
CA ARG A 39 3.03 11.30 3.36
C ARG A 39 2.09 10.10 3.55
N PRO A 40 1.15 10.16 4.52
CA PRO A 40 0.16 9.11 4.69
C PRO A 40 -0.62 8.83 3.39
N ALA A 41 -0.80 7.55 3.06
CA ALA A 41 -1.61 7.16 1.90
C ALA A 41 -3.11 7.41 2.15
N LEU A 42 -3.53 7.26 3.41
CA LEU A 42 -4.87 7.53 3.94
C LEU A 42 -4.80 8.59 5.05
N THR A 43 -5.84 9.40 5.19
CA THR A 43 -5.98 10.26 6.38
C THR A 43 -6.41 9.47 7.60
N SER A 44 -6.26 10.04 8.79
CA SER A 44 -6.71 9.41 10.04
C SER A 44 -8.23 9.15 10.02
N GLU A 45 -9.00 10.08 9.45
CA GLU A 45 -10.45 9.96 9.31
C GLU A 45 -10.84 8.84 8.33
N GLU A 46 -10.16 8.74 7.19
CA GLU A 46 -10.34 7.64 6.24
C GLU A 46 -10.05 6.28 6.90
N CYS A 47 -8.97 6.18 7.69
CA CYS A 47 -8.63 4.98 8.44
C CYS A 47 -9.72 4.61 9.47
N THR A 48 -10.14 5.56 10.32
CA THR A 48 -11.22 5.33 11.29
C THR A 48 -12.48 4.88 10.60
N ARG A 49 -12.84 5.52 9.48
CA ARG A 49 -14.04 5.16 8.73
C ARG A 49 -13.99 3.73 8.18
N ILE A 50 -12.85 3.30 7.65
CA ILE A 50 -12.66 1.93 7.17
C ILE A 50 -12.80 0.93 8.33
N ILE A 51 -12.23 1.22 9.50
CA ILE A 51 -12.33 0.36 10.69
C ILE A 51 -13.79 0.22 11.11
N ASP A 52 -14.52 1.33 11.28
CA ASP A 52 -15.92 1.30 11.70
C ASP A 52 -16.79 0.51 10.73
N LEU A 53 -16.55 0.66 9.43
CA LEU A 53 -17.24 -0.09 8.38
C LEU A 53 -16.94 -1.59 8.43
N ALA A 54 -15.68 -1.96 8.67
CA ALA A 54 -15.27 -3.36 8.78
C ALA A 54 -15.88 -4.02 10.01
N GLU A 55 -15.81 -3.37 11.18
CA GLU A 55 -16.42 -3.88 12.41
C GLU A 55 -17.94 -4.00 12.28
N ALA A 56 -18.61 -3.01 11.70
CA ALA A 56 -20.04 -3.09 11.42
C ALA A 56 -20.38 -4.26 10.48
N ARG A 57 -19.57 -4.46 9.42
CA ARG A 57 -19.76 -5.57 8.48
C ARG A 57 -19.54 -6.94 9.11
N ALA A 58 -18.55 -7.06 9.99
CA ALA A 58 -18.29 -8.26 10.78
C ALA A 58 -19.49 -8.55 11.70
N ALA A 59 -19.99 -7.53 12.42
CA ALA A 59 -21.12 -7.66 13.34
C ALA A 59 -22.45 -8.02 12.64
N GLN A 60 -22.67 -7.55 11.40
CA GLN A 60 -23.86 -7.91 10.61
C GLN A 60 -23.77 -9.30 9.96
N GLY A 61 -22.57 -9.83 9.80
CA GLY A 61 -22.32 -11.16 9.22
C GLY A 61 -22.06 -12.22 10.30
N ASN A 62 -21.39 -13.30 9.91
CA ASN A 62 -20.90 -14.33 10.84
C ASN A 62 -19.52 -13.94 11.44
N GLY A 63 -19.28 -12.65 11.67
CA GLY A 63 -17.99 -12.14 12.14
C GLY A 63 -16.92 -12.03 11.04
N TRP A 64 -15.69 -11.86 11.50
CA TRP A 64 -14.48 -11.91 10.68
C TRP A 64 -14.25 -13.32 10.12
N THR A 65 -13.63 -13.45 8.95
CA THR A 65 -13.38 -14.75 8.33
C THR A 65 -11.89 -15.07 8.24
N THR A 66 -11.55 -16.36 8.27
CA THR A 66 -10.20 -16.89 8.00
C THR A 66 -10.14 -17.72 6.71
N ALA A 67 -11.25 -17.82 5.98
CA ALA A 67 -11.45 -18.84 4.95
C ALA A 67 -10.76 -18.52 3.61
N ARG A 68 -10.33 -17.27 3.37
CA ARG A 68 -9.84 -16.84 2.05
C ARG A 68 -8.39 -17.19 1.77
N HIS A 69 -7.58 -17.39 2.80
CA HIS A 69 -6.17 -17.75 2.67
C HIS A 69 -5.92 -19.12 3.31
N TYR A 70 -6.25 -20.18 2.56
CA TYR A 70 -6.19 -21.56 3.09
C TYR A 70 -4.78 -21.98 3.53
N SER A 71 -3.74 -21.53 2.82
CA SER A 71 -2.35 -21.86 3.15
C SER A 71 -1.77 -21.02 4.29
N VAL A 72 -2.28 -19.79 4.49
CA VAL A 72 -1.83 -18.85 5.52
C VAL A 72 -3.04 -18.03 6.00
N PRO A 73 -3.85 -18.57 6.92
CA PRO A 73 -5.11 -17.94 7.30
C PRO A 73 -4.92 -16.57 7.94
N THR A 74 -5.65 -15.58 7.44
CA THR A 74 -5.73 -14.22 7.98
C THR A 74 -7.15 -13.96 8.45
N THR A 75 -7.31 -13.31 9.60
CA THR A 75 -8.61 -12.85 10.08
C THR A 75 -8.94 -11.54 9.40
N ASP A 76 -9.82 -11.55 8.41
CA ASP A 76 -10.06 -10.40 7.55
C ASP A 76 -11.51 -10.32 7.01
N LEU A 77 -11.78 -9.25 6.25
CA LEU A 77 -13.01 -9.07 5.49
C LEU A 77 -12.70 -8.64 4.05
N PRO A 78 -13.51 -9.07 3.07
CA PRO A 78 -13.36 -8.63 1.69
C PRO A 78 -13.66 -7.15 1.52
N LEU A 79 -12.77 -6.40 0.88
CA LEU A 79 -12.99 -4.99 0.63
C LEU A 79 -14.19 -4.75 -0.30
N ASP A 80 -14.40 -5.63 -1.29
CA ASP A 80 -15.57 -5.63 -2.17
C ASP A 80 -16.89 -5.94 -1.43
N SER A 81 -16.82 -6.58 -0.26
CA SER A 81 -18.00 -6.78 0.60
C SER A 81 -18.39 -5.54 1.42
N ILE A 82 -17.59 -4.46 1.35
CA ILE A 82 -17.79 -3.19 2.07
C ILE A 82 -17.67 -2.04 1.05
N PRO A 83 -18.74 -1.73 0.28
CA PRO A 83 -18.66 -0.83 -0.87
C PRO A 83 -18.08 0.57 -0.57
N GLU A 84 -18.38 1.11 0.61
CA GLU A 84 -17.86 2.42 1.02
C GLU A 84 -16.35 2.38 1.31
N ALA A 85 -15.86 1.34 1.99
CA ALA A 85 -14.43 1.16 2.21
C ALA A 85 -13.68 0.92 0.89
N LEU A 86 -14.29 0.19 -0.06
CA LEU A 86 -13.75 0.03 -1.42
C LEU A 86 -13.64 1.37 -2.14
N SER A 87 -14.63 2.26 -1.98
CA SER A 87 -14.58 3.61 -2.56
C SER A 87 -13.41 4.43 -2.01
N ILE A 88 -13.21 4.43 -0.69
CA ILE A 88 -12.09 5.12 -0.02
C ILE A 88 -10.75 4.56 -0.54
N PHE A 89 -10.61 3.24 -0.61
CA PHE A 89 -9.42 2.60 -1.15
C PHE A 89 -9.14 3.00 -2.59
N ASN A 90 -10.16 2.99 -3.46
CA ASN A 90 -10.00 3.38 -4.86
C ASN A 90 -9.59 4.85 -5.02
N ALA A 91 -10.07 5.73 -4.14
CA ALA A 91 -9.63 7.13 -4.11
C ALA A 91 -8.15 7.25 -3.70
N ALA A 92 -7.72 6.52 -2.66
CA ALA A 92 -6.32 6.46 -2.24
C ALA A 92 -5.40 5.88 -3.31
N MET A 93 -5.85 4.83 -4.01
CA MET A 93 -5.12 4.25 -5.15
C MET A 93 -4.82 5.30 -6.22
N LYS A 94 -5.82 6.07 -6.63
CA LYS A 94 -5.64 7.14 -7.64
C LYS A 94 -4.76 8.29 -7.16
N ARG A 95 -4.87 8.64 -5.87
CA ARG A 95 -4.25 9.82 -5.28
C ARG A 95 -2.77 9.64 -4.95
N SER A 96 -2.38 8.50 -4.40
CA SER A 96 -1.04 8.32 -3.81
C SER A 96 -0.37 7.01 -4.19
N ILE A 97 -1.11 5.89 -4.24
CA ILE A 97 -0.48 4.57 -4.41
C ILE A 97 -0.09 4.33 -5.88
N ASN A 98 -0.94 4.70 -6.85
CA ASN A 98 -0.64 4.45 -8.27
C ASN A 98 0.62 5.17 -8.74
N ALA A 99 0.92 6.36 -8.19
CA ALA A 99 2.15 7.08 -8.51
C ALA A 99 3.43 6.32 -8.12
N MET A 100 3.34 5.35 -7.20
CA MET A 100 4.47 4.51 -6.79
C MET A 100 4.62 3.23 -7.63
N LEU A 101 3.62 2.87 -8.44
CA LEU A 101 3.59 1.61 -9.18
C LEU A 101 3.99 1.75 -10.65
N LEU A 102 4.25 2.98 -11.11
CA LEU A 102 4.58 3.31 -12.50
C LEU A 102 6.08 3.54 -12.72
N GLU A 103 6.92 3.17 -11.76
CA GLU A 103 8.39 3.15 -11.93
C GLU A 103 8.87 1.90 -12.68
#